data_AF-R6TSC1-F1
#
_entry.id   AF-R6TSC1-F1
#
_cell.length_a   1.000
_cell.length_b   1.000
_cell.length_c   1.000
_cell.angle_alpha   90.00
_cell.angle_beta   90.00
_cell.angle_gamma   90.00
#
_symmetry.space_group_name_H-M   'P 1'
#
loop_
_entity.id
_entity.type
_entity.pdbx_description
1 polymer ?
#
loop_
_entity_poly.entity_id
_entity_poly.type
_entity_poly.pdbx_seq_one_letter_code
_entity_poly.pdbx_strand_id
1 'polypeptide(L)'
;MIKMIKGTYGLKVNGVVEAMTSRSAPFSLTDAREAELVAAGVAAYVQEPDEDPAYSKMKMAELREAAAAYGVDASKIRSKKEVIAMIEAAKAKAAKEPED
;
A
#
# COMPACT_ATOMS: atom_id res chain seq x y z
N MET A 1 8.09 -0.75 -3.62
CA MET A 1 8.38 0.27 -2.60
C MET A 1 8.57 -0.39 -1.25
N ILE A 2 9.45 0.18 -0.45
CA ILE A 2 9.85 -0.34 0.86
C ILE A 2 9.69 0.73 1.93
N LYS A 3 9.60 0.30 3.19
CA LYS A 3 9.74 1.17 4.35
C LYS A 3 10.86 0.65 5.24
N MET A 4 11.73 1.55 5.70
CA MET A 4 12.76 1.20 6.66
C MET A 4 12.10 0.72 7.96
N ILE A 5 12.59 -0.39 8.51
CA ILE A 5 12.19 -0.89 9.84
C ILE A 5 13.29 -0.65 10.87
N LYS A 6 14.55 -0.64 10.43
CA LYS A 6 15.71 -0.46 11.30
C LYS A 6 16.82 0.34 10.60
N GLY A 7 17.43 1.26 11.33
CA GLY A 7 18.52 2.10 10.82
C GLY A 7 18.03 3.24 9.94
N THR A 8 18.98 3.87 9.25
CA THR A 8 18.75 5.01 8.37
C THR A 8 19.35 4.72 7.01
N TYR A 9 18.58 4.90 5.95
CA TYR A 9 19.04 4.80 4.57
C TYR A 9 19.19 6.19 3.97
N GLY A 10 20.37 6.51 3.44
CA GLY A 10 20.63 7.77 2.75
C GLY A 10 20.18 7.70 1.30
N LEU A 11 18.99 8.21 0.99
CA LEU A 11 18.47 8.27 -0.37
C LEU A 11 18.96 9.53 -1.06
N LYS A 12 19.70 9.40 -2.17
CA LYS A 12 20.17 10.56 -2.93
C LYS A 12 19.12 10.97 -3.97
N VAL A 13 18.50 12.13 -3.77
CA VAL A 13 17.50 12.73 -4.68
C VAL A 13 18.00 14.11 -5.11
N ASN A 14 18.11 14.35 -6.41
CA ASN A 14 18.52 15.66 -6.97
C ASN A 14 19.82 16.22 -6.37
N GLY A 15 20.79 15.34 -6.06
CA GLY A 15 22.07 15.74 -5.46
C GLY A 15 22.06 15.92 -3.94
N VAL A 16 20.90 15.88 -3.29
CA VAL A 16 20.74 15.94 -1.84
C VAL A 16 20.56 14.54 -1.28
N VAL A 17 21.15 14.25 -0.11
CA VAL A 17 20.93 12.99 0.61
C VAL A 17 19.84 13.18 1.64
N GLU A 18 18.73 12.48 1.47
CA GLU A 18 17.62 12.43 2.42
C GLU A 18 17.75 11.21 3.34
N ALA A 19 17.47 11.42 4.63
CA ALA A 19 17.50 10.36 5.63
C ALA A 19 16.16 9.61 5.68
N MET A 20 16.14 8.39 5.14
CA MET A 20 15.00 7.49 5.22
C MET A 20 15.09 6.65 6.49
N THR A 21 14.11 6.82 7.38
CA THR A 21 14.04 6.15 8.69
C THR A 21 12.72 5.39 8.82
N SER A 22 12.51 4.68 9.93
CA SER A 22 11.23 4.01 10.21
C SER A 22 10.03 4.96 10.35
N ARG A 23 10.29 6.26 10.58
CA ARG A 23 9.28 7.31 10.61
C ARG A 23 9.01 7.92 9.24
N SER A 24 9.89 7.71 8.27
CA SER A 24 9.71 8.21 6.91
C SER A 24 8.57 7.46 6.22
N ALA A 25 7.96 8.10 5.22
CA ALA A 25 7.01 7.43 4.34
C ALA A 25 7.72 6.29 3.58
N PRO A 26 6.98 5.27 3.13
CA PRO A 26 7.53 4.29 2.21
C PRO A 26 8.10 4.98 0.97
N PHE A 27 9.18 4.44 0.41
CA PHE A 27 9.88 5.00 -0.73
C PHE A 27 10.30 3.89 -1.70
N SER A 28 10.50 4.26 -2.96
CA SER A 28 10.88 3.31 -4.01
C SER A 28 12.37 3.43 -4.35
N LEU A 29 13.01 2.28 -4.52
CA LEU A 29 14.38 2.15 -5.04
C LEU A 29 14.38 1.27 -6.30
N THR A 30 15.56 0.89 -6.79
CA THR A 30 15.67 -0.20 -7.76
C THR A 30 15.31 -1.52 -7.09
N ASP A 31 14.65 -2.43 -7.82
CA ASP A 31 14.17 -3.72 -7.27
C ASP A 31 15.28 -4.51 -6.58
N ALA A 32 16.49 -4.54 -7.17
CA ALA A 32 17.65 -5.19 -6.58
C ALA A 32 18.04 -4.59 -5.22
N ARG A 33 17.95 -3.25 -5.08
CA ARG A 33 18.29 -2.56 -3.84
C ARG A 33 17.19 -2.69 -2.79
N GLU A 34 15.93 -2.68 -3.21
CA GLU A 34 14.81 -3.00 -2.33
C GLU A 34 14.98 -4.42 -1.75
N ALA A 35 15.25 -5.40 -2.60
CA ALA A 35 15.45 -6.79 -2.19
C ALA A 35 16.65 -6.94 -1.25
N GLU A 36 17.76 -6.24 -1.48
CA GLU A 36 18.93 -6.26 -0.60
C GLU A 36 18.61 -5.74 0.80
N LEU A 37 17.88 -4.61 0.90
CA LEU A 37 17.49 -4.03 2.20
C LEU A 37 16.47 -4.89 2.94
N VAL A 38 15.57 -5.54 2.22
CA VAL A 38 14.59 -6.47 2.79
C VAL A 38 15.28 -7.76 3.24
N ALA A 39 16.19 -8.31 2.44
CA ALA A 39 16.98 -9.49 2.79
C ALA A 39 17.90 -9.24 3.99
N ALA A 40 18.43 -8.02 4.12
CA ALA A 40 19.20 -7.60 5.29
C ALA A 40 18.32 -7.36 6.53
N GLY A 41 16.99 -7.42 6.42
CA GLY A 41 16.06 -7.21 7.52
C GLY A 41 16.05 -5.77 8.04
N VAL A 42 16.47 -4.80 7.23
CA VAL A 42 16.49 -3.37 7.60
C VAL A 42 15.32 -2.61 6.99
N ALA A 43 14.67 -3.17 5.96
CA ALA A 43 13.44 -2.66 5.37
C ALA A 43 12.40 -3.78 5.19
N ALA A 44 11.15 -3.38 4.95
CA ALA A 44 10.07 -4.28 4.57
C ALA A 44 9.36 -3.73 3.32
N TYR A 45 8.91 -4.63 2.44
CA TYR A 45 8.00 -4.24 1.36
C TYR A 45 6.70 -3.73 1.95
N VAL A 46 6.26 -2.59 1.44
CA VAL A 46 4.96 -2.02 1.76
C VAL A 46 4.23 -1.91 0.43
N GLN A 47 3.07 -2.54 0.32
CA GLN A 47 2.14 -2.17 -0.76
C GLN A 47 1.57 -0.82 -0.36
N GLU A 48 1.85 0.22 -1.16
CA GLU A 48 0.83 1.25 -1.31
C GLU A 48 -0.45 0.51 -1.69
N PRO A 49 -1.62 0.83 -1.10
CA PRO A 49 -2.85 0.45 -1.74
C PRO A 49 -2.78 1.15 -3.10
N ASP A 50 -2.42 0.39 -4.13
CA ASP A 50 -2.52 0.84 -5.50
C ASP A 50 -3.94 1.39 -5.58
N GLU A 51 -4.07 2.71 -5.75
CA GLU A 51 -5.35 3.27 -6.17
C GLU A 51 -5.53 2.72 -7.57
N ASP A 52 -6.06 1.49 -7.66
CA ASP A 52 -6.25 0.78 -8.90
C ASP A 52 -6.89 1.80 -9.85
N PRO A 53 -6.30 2.10 -11.02
CA PRO A 53 -6.83 3.13 -11.89
C PRO A 53 -8.29 2.86 -12.28
N ALA A 54 -8.77 1.61 -12.10
CA ALA A 54 -10.18 1.25 -12.09
C ALA A 54 -10.99 1.96 -10.99
N TYR A 55 -10.57 1.88 -9.73
CA TYR A 55 -11.21 2.55 -8.59
C TYR A 55 -11.06 4.08 -8.63
N SER A 56 -9.96 4.59 -9.19
CA SER A 56 -9.78 6.03 -9.37
C SER A 56 -10.82 6.64 -10.33
N LYS A 57 -11.29 5.88 -11.33
CA LYS A 57 -12.37 6.29 -12.26
C LYS A 57 -13.78 6.08 -11.70
N MET A 58 -13.97 5.23 -10.70
CA MET A 58 -15.27 4.95 -10.07
C MET A 58 -15.73 6.10 -9.14
N LYS A 59 -17.04 6.34 -9.10
CA LYS A 59 -17.68 7.26 -8.14
C LYS A 59 -17.71 6.67 -6.73
N MET A 60 -17.84 7.52 -5.72
CA MET A 60 -18.04 7.10 -4.32
C MET A 60 -19.20 6.13 -4.11
N ALA A 61 -20.26 6.23 -4.91
CA ALA A 61 -21.38 5.29 -4.85
C ALA A 61 -20.93 3.87 -5.28
N GLU A 62 -20.24 3.76 -6.41
CA GLU A 62 -19.75 2.48 -6.96
C GLU A 62 -18.70 1.84 -6.05
N LEU A 63 -17.84 2.65 -5.42
CA LEU A 63 -16.89 2.14 -4.42
C LEU A 63 -17.60 1.61 -3.17
N ARG A 64 -18.65 2.28 -2.69
CA ARG A 64 -19.44 1.76 -1.56
C ARG A 64 -20.22 0.50 -1.93
N GLU A 65 -20.73 0.42 -3.15
CA GLU A 65 -21.42 -0.76 -3.65
C GLU A 65 -20.46 -1.95 -3.79
N ALA A 66 -19.26 -1.73 -4.34
CA ALA A 66 -18.21 -2.74 -4.38
C ALA A 66 -17.82 -3.19 -2.96
N ALA A 67 -17.67 -2.26 -2.02
CA ALA A 67 -17.40 -2.59 -0.61
C ALA A 67 -18.53 -3.46 -0.02
N ALA A 68 -19.79 -3.09 -0.26
CA ALA A 68 -20.95 -3.84 0.19
C ALA A 68 -21.04 -5.24 -0.45
N ALA A 69 -20.62 -5.40 -1.71
CA ALA A 69 -20.55 -6.69 -2.38
C ALA A 69 -19.55 -7.66 -1.71
N TYR A 70 -18.50 -7.13 -1.08
CA TYR A 70 -17.57 -7.89 -0.23
C TYR A 70 -17.95 -7.86 1.26
N GLY A 71 -19.15 -7.41 1.61
CA GLY A 71 -19.65 -7.36 2.99
C GLY A 71 -19.06 -6.24 3.87
N VAL A 72 -18.44 -5.22 3.27
CA VAL A 72 -17.83 -4.10 4.00
C VAL A 72 -18.74 -2.85 3.97
N ASP A 73 -19.16 -2.38 5.14
CA ASP A 73 -19.95 -1.14 5.26
C ASP A 73 -19.06 0.11 5.25
N ALA A 74 -18.95 0.73 4.08
CA ALA A 74 -18.23 1.97 3.85
C ALA A 74 -19.10 3.25 3.96
N SER A 75 -20.34 3.14 4.46
CA SER A 75 -21.30 4.27 4.51
C SER A 75 -20.81 5.43 5.38
N LYS A 76 -20.01 5.13 6.42
CA LYS A 76 -19.46 6.12 7.35
C LYS A 76 -18.12 6.71 6.91
N ILE A 77 -17.49 6.12 5.89
CA ILE A 77 -16.17 6.53 5.41
C ILE A 77 -16.32 7.73 4.45
N ARG A 78 -15.54 8.78 4.73
CA ARG A 78 -15.52 10.02 3.94
C ARG A 78 -14.36 10.09 2.95
N SER A 79 -13.34 9.24 3.11
CA SER A 79 -12.14 9.24 2.28
C SER A 79 -12.21 8.16 1.19
N LYS A 80 -11.97 8.55 -0.06
CA LYS A 80 -11.91 7.63 -1.21
C LYS A 80 -10.90 6.50 -0.99
N LYS A 81 -9.71 6.86 -0.50
CA LYS A 81 -8.61 5.93 -0.23
C LYS A 81 -8.97 4.86 0.80
N GLU A 82 -9.66 5.23 1.87
CA GLU A 82 -10.06 4.27 2.92
C GLU A 82 -11.08 3.27 2.39
N VAL A 83 -12.04 3.71 1.56
CA VAL A 83 -13.01 2.81 0.93
C VAL A 83 -12.30 1.83 -0.01
N ILE A 84 -11.34 2.30 -0.82
CA ILE A 84 -10.57 1.44 -1.73
C ILE A 84 -9.76 0.41 -0.96
N ALA A 85 -9.03 0.83 0.08
CA ALA A 85 -8.25 -0.09 0.93
C ALA A 85 -9.12 -1.16 1.59
N MET A 86 -10.35 -0.81 1.98
CA MET A 86 -11.33 -1.75 2.51
C MET A 86 -11.81 -2.78 1.47
N ILE A 87 -12.08 -2.34 0.25
CA ILE A 87 -12.46 -3.23 -0.86
C ILE A 87 -11.30 -4.17 -1.19
N GLU A 88 -10.09 -3.65 -1.32
CA GLU A 88 -8.91 -4.47 -1.64
C GLU A 88 -8.58 -5.46 -0.53
N ALA A 89 -8.65 -5.05 0.74
CA ALA A 89 -8.44 -5.96 1.86
C ALA A 89 -9.48 -7.08 1.87
N ALA A 90 -10.74 -6.77 1.56
CA ALA A 90 -11.81 -7.78 1.48
C ALA A 90 -11.66 -8.68 0.25
N LYS A 91 -11.31 -8.12 -0.91
CA LYS A 91 -11.00 -8.86 -2.13
C LYS A 91 -9.77 -9.77 -1.96
N ALA A 92 -8.73 -9.30 -1.29
CA ALA A 92 -7.53 -10.07 -0.97
C ALA A 92 -7.81 -11.19 0.04
N LYS A 93 -8.71 -10.97 1.01
CA LYS A 93 -9.23 -12.04 1.86
C LYS A 93 -10.01 -13.08 1.05
N ALA A 94 -10.93 -12.63 0.20
CA ALA A 94 -11.71 -13.51 -0.67
C ALA A 94 -10.84 -14.28 -1.67
N ALA A 95 -9.72 -13.72 -2.12
CA ALA A 95 -8.77 -14.37 -3.02
C ALA A 95 -7.78 -15.31 -2.31
N LYS A 96 -7.61 -15.21 -0.98
CA LYS A 96 -6.72 -16.06 -0.19
C LYS A 96 -7.40 -17.29 0.42
N GLU A 97 -8.70 -17.46 0.24
CA GLU A 97 -9.43 -18.71 0.51
C GLU A 97 -9.75 -19.40 -0.83
N PRO A 98 -8.82 -20.19 -1.41
CA PRO A 98 -9.27 -21.32 -2.21
C PRO A 98 -9.90 -22.34 -1.25
N GLU A 99 -11.04 -22.90 -1.67
CA GLU A 99 -11.61 -24.16 -1.19
C GLU A 99 -10.57 -25.13 -0.61
N ASP A 100 -10.84 -25.60 0.61
CA ASP A 100 -10.48 -26.97 1.05
C ASP A 100 -11.58 -27.92 0.55
#